data_AF-A0A662J6S6-F1
#
_entry.id   AF-A0A662J6S6-F1
#
_cell.length_a   1.000
_cell.length_b   1.000
_cell.length_c   1.000
_cell.angle_alpha   90.00
_cell.angle_beta   90.00
_cell.angle_gamma   90.00
#
_symmetry.space_group_name_H-M   'P 1'
#
loop_
_entity.id
_entity.type
_entity.pdbx_description
1 polymer ?
#
loop_
_entity_poly.entity_id
_entity_poly.type
_entity_poly.pdbx_seq_one_letter_code
_entity_poly.pdbx_strand_id
1 'polypeptide(L)'
;MRVSFTRLTRVPSNCGCERWRTLRLVLTLSYSYPHSILVGAVETVTIRGVAARLLTEEARKRDMGLEEYVLELVTRHLDPKDRAREYVKVARELLEEAEEELGRGGVRQAAEKICGAAALTVKAYAFWREGRRLASHSQLWEYSLTVARELGEWVREAWFAAVSMHTCFYEGWCGREHIEGALKIVGKLVEAVAEKLLE
;
A
#
# COMPACT_ATOMS: atom_id res chain seq x y z
N MET A 1 5.52 29.69 -8.79
CA MET A 1 4.38 28.76 -8.68
C MET A 1 3.27 29.49 -7.94
N ARG A 2 2.21 29.84 -8.67
CA ARG A 2 0.96 30.29 -8.05
C ARG A 2 0.25 29.03 -7.61
N VAL A 3 0.15 28.86 -6.30
CA VAL A 3 -0.68 27.83 -5.70
C VAL A 3 -2.11 28.34 -5.78
N SER A 4 -3.00 27.59 -6.42
CA SER A 4 -4.42 27.86 -6.38
C SER A 4 -5.12 26.57 -6.03
N PHE A 5 -5.61 26.52 -4.80
CA PHE A 5 -6.46 25.46 -4.29
C PHE A 5 -7.90 25.78 -4.67
N THR A 6 -8.61 24.81 -5.25
CA THR A 6 -10.07 24.88 -5.31
C THR A 6 -10.68 23.57 -4.82
N ARG A 7 -11.14 23.66 -3.57
CA ARG A 7 -12.14 22.90 -2.79
C ARG A 7 -12.78 21.62 -3.39
N LEU A 8 -12.81 20.56 -2.58
CA LEU A 8 -13.87 19.54 -2.58
C LEU A 8 -14.85 19.84 -1.40
N THR A 9 -16.13 20.02 -1.69
CA THR A 9 -17.21 20.10 -0.70
C THR A 9 -17.79 18.73 -0.42
N ARG A 10 -17.96 18.36 0.86
CA ARG A 10 -18.84 17.26 1.29
C ARG A 10 -20.31 17.70 1.17
N VAL A 11 -21.15 16.85 0.60
CA VAL A 11 -22.62 16.90 0.78
C VAL A 11 -22.96 15.92 1.92
N PRO A 12 -23.63 16.34 3.00
CA PRO A 12 -24.07 15.41 4.04
C PRO A 12 -25.34 14.69 3.58
N SER A 13 -25.34 13.36 3.61
CA SER A 13 -26.57 12.56 3.48
C SER A 13 -27.10 12.20 4.87
N ASN A 14 -28.10 12.95 5.34
CA ASN A 14 -29.00 12.50 6.39
C ASN A 14 -30.05 11.59 5.75
N CYS A 15 -29.88 10.26 5.84
CA CYS A 15 -30.93 9.24 5.84
C CYS A 15 -30.28 7.86 5.77
N GLY A 16 -30.66 6.98 6.70
CA GLY A 16 -30.25 5.58 6.71
C GLY A 16 -30.99 4.79 5.63
N CYS A 17 -30.29 4.45 4.54
CA CYS A 17 -30.46 3.22 3.77
C CYS A 17 -29.37 3.17 2.68
N GLU A 18 -28.96 1.94 2.36
CA GLU A 18 -27.90 1.51 1.45
C GLU A 18 -27.56 2.43 0.25
N ARG A 19 -26.26 2.71 0.06
CA ARG A 19 -25.71 3.04 -1.26
C ARG A 19 -24.20 2.80 -1.35
N TRP A 20 -23.81 2.13 -2.43
CA TRP A 20 -22.46 1.73 -2.83
C TRP A 20 -21.43 2.83 -2.63
N ARG A 21 -20.41 2.56 -1.81
CA ARG A 21 -19.26 3.43 -1.63
C ARG A 21 -18.25 3.14 -2.75
N THR A 22 -18.04 4.11 -3.62
CA THR A 22 -16.92 4.13 -4.57
C THR A 22 -15.62 4.19 -3.75
N LEU A 23 -14.77 3.17 -3.86
CA LEU A 23 -13.40 3.21 -3.37
C LEU A 23 -12.53 3.85 -4.46
N ARG A 24 -11.80 4.90 -4.10
CA ARG A 24 -10.88 5.62 -4.99
C ARG A 24 -9.52 5.51 -4.33
N LEU A 25 -8.66 4.64 -4.83
CA LEU A 25 -7.23 4.71 -4.55
C LEU A 25 -6.56 5.41 -5.74
N VAL A 26 -5.53 6.22 -5.47
CA VAL A 26 -4.86 7.09 -6.43
C VAL A 26 -3.35 6.83 -6.32
N LEU A 27 -2.82 5.95 -7.18
CA LEU A 27 -1.37 5.77 -7.36
C LEU A 27 -0.85 6.66 -8.50
N THR A 28 0.29 7.33 -8.32
CA THR A 28 0.94 8.21 -9.30
C THR A 28 2.26 7.61 -9.80
N LEU A 29 2.38 7.28 -11.09
CA LEU A 29 3.63 6.79 -11.70
C LEU A 29 4.10 7.71 -12.83
N SER A 30 5.42 7.96 -12.93
CA SER A 30 6.00 8.84 -13.95
C SER A 30 6.76 8.08 -15.03
N TYR A 31 6.33 8.16 -16.29
CA TYR A 31 7.16 7.80 -17.45
C TYR A 31 7.75 9.05 -18.11
N SER A 32 9.06 9.02 -18.36
CA SER A 32 9.81 10.13 -18.94
C SER A 32 9.83 10.01 -20.48
N TYR A 33 9.12 10.91 -21.16
CA TYR A 33 9.34 11.19 -22.58
C TYR A 33 10.32 12.36 -22.71
N PRO A 34 11.32 12.29 -23.62
CA PRO A 34 12.53 13.12 -23.54
C PRO A 34 12.34 14.62 -23.80
N HIS A 35 11.16 15.12 -24.14
CA HIS A 35 10.95 16.55 -24.37
C HIS A 35 9.60 17.06 -23.87
N SER A 36 9.34 16.95 -22.56
CA SER A 36 8.42 17.85 -21.86
C SER A 36 8.40 17.50 -20.37
N ILE A 37 8.65 18.50 -19.54
CA ILE A 37 8.45 18.62 -18.09
C ILE A 37 7.75 17.41 -17.45
N LEU A 38 8.53 16.65 -16.68
CA LEU A 38 8.11 15.56 -15.79
C LEU A 38 6.99 16.01 -14.85
N VAL A 39 5.76 15.63 -15.19
CA VAL A 39 4.70 15.35 -14.23
C VAL A 39 4.37 13.89 -14.47
N GLY A 40 4.58 13.04 -13.47
CA GLY A 40 4.18 11.65 -13.58
C GLY A 40 2.70 11.55 -13.90
N ALA A 41 2.37 10.86 -14.97
CA ALA A 41 0.99 10.64 -15.34
C ALA A 41 0.34 9.74 -14.26
N VAL A 42 -0.50 10.33 -13.41
CA VAL A 42 -1.44 9.54 -12.60
C VAL A 42 -2.37 8.80 -13.57
N GLU A 43 -2.06 7.56 -13.90
CA GLU A 43 -2.91 6.74 -14.75
C GLU A 43 -4.07 6.18 -13.92
N THR A 44 -5.25 6.80 -14.05
CA THR A 44 -6.45 6.33 -13.37
C THR A 44 -7.16 5.27 -14.21
N VAL A 45 -7.15 4.01 -13.77
CA VAL A 45 -7.95 2.94 -14.38
C VAL A 45 -9.32 2.86 -13.69
N THR A 46 -10.40 3.11 -14.43
CA THR A 46 -11.77 2.97 -13.90
C THR A 46 -12.40 1.66 -14.37
N ILE A 47 -12.56 0.70 -13.46
CA ILE A 47 -13.27 -0.56 -13.72
C ILE A 47 -14.72 -0.42 -13.25
N ARG A 48 -15.70 -0.79 -14.09
CA ARG A 48 -17.14 -0.64 -13.79
C ARG A 48 -17.91 -1.94 -13.91
N GLY A 49 -19.11 -1.96 -13.32
CA GLY A 49 -20.08 -3.04 -13.49
C GLY A 49 -19.60 -4.39 -12.94
N VAL A 50 -19.86 -5.45 -13.69
CA VAL A 50 -19.59 -6.83 -13.27
C VAL A 50 -18.11 -7.07 -12.98
N ALA A 51 -17.20 -6.50 -13.78
CA ALA A 51 -15.76 -6.67 -13.59
C ALA A 51 -15.28 -6.10 -12.23
N ALA A 52 -15.75 -4.92 -11.85
CA ALA A 52 -15.40 -4.30 -10.57
C ALA A 52 -15.92 -5.14 -9.38
N ARG A 53 -17.15 -5.66 -9.49
CA ARG A 53 -17.73 -6.54 -8.48
C ARG A 53 -16.90 -7.82 -8.33
N LEU A 54 -16.60 -8.51 -9.44
CA LEU A 54 -15.84 -9.76 -9.42
C LEU A 54 -14.44 -9.57 -8.84
N LEU A 55 -13.71 -8.53 -9.25
CA LEU A 55 -12.39 -8.25 -8.69
C LEU A 55 -12.44 -7.99 -7.17
N THR A 56 -13.45 -7.22 -6.73
CA THR A 56 -13.62 -6.91 -5.29
C THR A 56 -13.99 -8.15 -4.48
N GLU A 57 -14.87 -9.00 -5.00
CA GLU A 57 -15.25 -10.27 -4.35
C GLU A 57 -14.07 -11.23 -4.25
N GLU A 58 -13.29 -11.37 -5.33
CA GLU A 58 -12.13 -12.26 -5.34
C GLU A 58 -10.97 -11.77 -4.47
N ALA A 59 -10.76 -10.44 -4.38
CA ALA A 59 -9.81 -9.84 -3.45
C ALA A 59 -10.21 -10.13 -1.99
N ARG A 60 -11.48 -9.90 -1.64
CA ARG A 60 -12.02 -10.17 -0.29
C ARG A 60 -11.92 -11.63 0.12
N LYS A 61 -12.19 -12.57 -0.79
CA LYS A 61 -12.03 -14.02 -0.52
C LYS A 61 -10.59 -14.41 -0.13
N ARG A 62 -9.61 -13.55 -0.39
CA ARG A 62 -8.17 -13.77 -0.14
C ARG A 62 -7.61 -12.81 0.91
N ASP A 63 -8.47 -12.09 1.62
CA ASP A 63 -8.08 -11.05 2.59
C ASP A 63 -7.12 -10.00 2.00
N MET A 64 -7.30 -9.65 0.72
CA MET A 64 -6.49 -8.68 0.00
C MET A 64 -7.25 -7.40 -0.32
N GLY A 65 -6.53 -6.29 -0.40
CA GLY A 65 -7.01 -5.06 -1.02
C GLY A 65 -7.19 -5.23 -2.54
N LEU A 66 -7.98 -4.37 -3.18
CA LEU A 66 -8.21 -4.45 -4.63
C LEU A 66 -6.90 -4.24 -5.43
N GLU A 67 -6.11 -3.23 -5.07
CA GLU A 67 -4.83 -2.94 -5.73
C GLU A 67 -3.83 -4.09 -5.57
N GLU A 68 -3.74 -4.62 -4.36
CA GLU A 68 -2.90 -5.79 -4.06
C GLU A 68 -3.34 -7.01 -4.87
N TYR A 69 -4.65 -7.26 -5.00
CA TYR A 69 -5.15 -8.36 -5.80
C TYR A 69 -4.88 -8.16 -7.30
N VAL A 70 -4.97 -6.92 -7.81
CA VAL A 70 -4.59 -6.62 -9.20
C VAL A 70 -3.10 -6.86 -9.40
N LEU A 71 -2.24 -6.38 -8.49
CA LEU A 71 -0.80 -6.63 -8.52
C LEU A 71 -0.51 -8.14 -8.56
N GLU A 72 -1.12 -8.89 -7.65
CA GLU A 72 -1.05 -10.35 -7.57
C GLU A 72 -1.41 -11.03 -8.89
N LEU A 73 -2.46 -10.56 -9.57
CA LEU A 73 -2.90 -11.10 -10.86
C LEU A 73 -1.95 -10.73 -12.01
N VAL A 74 -1.41 -9.51 -12.04
CA VAL A 74 -0.55 -9.07 -13.15
C VAL A 74 0.86 -9.62 -13.01
N THR A 75 1.37 -9.85 -11.79
CA THR A 75 2.74 -10.36 -11.60
C THR A 75 2.84 -11.89 -11.53
N ARG A 76 1.72 -12.62 -11.64
CA ARG A 76 1.68 -14.08 -11.40
C ARG A 76 2.61 -14.91 -12.30
N HIS A 77 2.99 -14.37 -13.44
CA HIS A 77 3.79 -15.01 -14.48
C HIS A 77 5.27 -14.63 -14.42
N LEU A 78 5.63 -13.66 -13.58
CA LEU A 78 7.01 -13.25 -13.35
C LEU A 78 7.72 -14.33 -12.53
N ASP A 79 9.04 -14.43 -12.70
CA ASP A 79 9.83 -15.20 -11.75
C ASP A 79 9.75 -14.56 -10.35
N PRO A 80 10.03 -15.33 -9.29
CA PRO A 80 9.86 -14.81 -7.94
C PRO A 80 10.69 -13.58 -7.61
N LYS A 81 11.91 -13.43 -8.17
CA LYS A 81 12.76 -12.28 -7.84
C LYS A 81 12.27 -11.02 -8.55
N ASP A 82 11.85 -11.12 -9.81
CA ASP A 82 11.25 -9.98 -10.50
C ASP A 82 9.92 -9.58 -9.86
N ARG A 83 9.11 -10.56 -9.43
CA ARG A 83 7.91 -10.30 -8.64
C ARG A 83 8.21 -9.58 -7.33
N ALA A 84 9.25 -9.99 -6.61
CA ALA A 84 9.69 -9.31 -5.39
C ALA A 84 10.03 -7.84 -5.65
N ARG A 85 10.72 -7.54 -6.76
CA ARG A 85 11.08 -6.17 -7.16
C ARG A 85 9.85 -5.32 -7.46
N GLU A 86 8.86 -5.85 -8.16
CA GLU A 86 7.61 -5.11 -8.40
C GLU A 86 6.86 -4.82 -7.09
N TYR A 87 6.83 -5.76 -6.14
CA TYR A 87 6.16 -5.56 -4.86
C TYR A 87 6.82 -4.47 -4.03
N VAL A 88 8.16 -4.40 -4.02
CA VAL A 88 8.87 -3.36 -3.27
C VAL A 88 8.74 -1.98 -3.91
N LYS A 89 8.63 -1.90 -5.25
CA LYS A 89 8.33 -0.64 -5.96
C LYS A 89 6.95 -0.11 -5.57
N VAL A 90 5.93 -0.95 -5.62
CA VAL A 90 4.57 -0.56 -5.19
C VAL A 90 4.56 -0.21 -3.70
N ALA A 91 5.33 -0.91 -2.85
CA ALA A 91 5.44 -0.54 -1.45
C ALA A 91 6.01 0.88 -1.23
N ARG A 92 6.97 1.32 -2.05
CA ARG A 92 7.46 2.71 -2.04
C ARG A 92 6.40 3.70 -2.49
N GLU A 93 5.70 3.42 -3.59
CA GLU A 93 4.61 4.28 -4.09
C GLU A 93 3.51 4.46 -3.05
N LEU A 94 3.15 3.39 -2.33
CA LEU A 94 2.18 3.46 -1.23
C LEU A 94 2.68 4.38 -0.09
N LEU A 95 3.98 4.39 0.23
CA LEU A 95 4.51 5.31 1.25
C LEU A 95 4.48 6.77 0.77
N GLU A 96 4.80 7.03 -0.49
CA GLU A 96 4.68 8.37 -1.09
C GLU A 96 3.23 8.86 -1.03
N GLU A 97 2.26 8.01 -1.38
CA GLU A 97 0.84 8.33 -1.24
C GLU A 97 0.40 8.53 0.21
N ALA A 98 0.96 7.76 1.15
CA ALA A 98 0.66 7.94 2.55
C ALA A 98 1.09 9.33 3.04
N GLU A 99 2.25 9.83 2.57
CA GLU A 99 2.69 11.20 2.83
C GLU A 99 1.76 12.24 2.19
N GLU A 100 1.33 12.03 0.95
CA GLU A 100 0.36 12.91 0.27
C GLU A 100 -0.98 13.00 1.01
N GLU A 101 -1.53 11.84 1.40
CA GLU A 101 -2.78 11.74 2.14
C GLU A 101 -2.66 12.44 3.49
N LEU A 102 -1.55 12.23 4.21
CA LEU A 102 -1.29 12.92 5.47
C LEU A 102 -1.19 14.44 5.30
N GLY A 103 -0.58 14.90 4.21
CA GLY A 103 -0.49 16.32 3.82
C GLY A 103 -1.86 16.95 3.57
N ARG A 104 -2.81 16.17 3.04
CA ARG A 104 -4.22 16.57 2.83
C ARG A 104 -5.11 16.38 4.07
N GLY A 105 -4.56 15.87 5.17
CA GLY A 105 -5.29 15.56 6.41
C GLY A 105 -6.01 14.20 6.41
N GLY A 106 -5.77 13.37 5.40
CA GLY A 106 -6.28 12.01 5.24
C GLY A 106 -5.57 10.99 6.13
N VAL A 107 -5.73 11.11 7.45
CA VAL A 107 -5.06 10.22 8.43
C VAL A 107 -5.40 8.74 8.21
N ARG A 108 -6.67 8.41 7.91
CA ARG A 108 -7.11 7.03 7.70
C ARG A 108 -6.53 6.45 6.41
N GLN A 109 -6.52 7.25 5.35
CA GLN A 109 -5.98 6.87 4.05
C GLN A 109 -4.46 6.64 4.15
N ALA A 110 -3.74 7.51 4.85
CA ALA A 110 -2.32 7.31 5.12
C ALA A 110 -2.06 6.01 5.88
N ALA A 111 -2.88 5.69 6.89
CA ALA A 111 -2.76 4.44 7.65
C ALA A 111 -2.96 3.18 6.77
N GLU A 112 -3.95 3.19 5.87
CA GLU A 112 -4.20 2.12 4.90
C GLU A 112 -2.97 1.85 4.02
N LYS A 113 -2.38 2.94 3.52
CA LYS A 113 -1.23 2.88 2.63
C LYS A 113 0.02 2.36 3.33
N ILE A 114 0.28 2.79 4.58
CA ILE A 114 1.41 2.31 5.39
C ILE A 114 1.27 0.81 5.70
N CYS A 115 0.09 0.34 6.10
CA CYS A 115 -0.07 -1.10 6.38
C CYS A 115 0.06 -1.95 5.11
N GLY A 116 -0.44 -1.45 3.97
CA GLY A 116 -0.26 -2.09 2.66
C GLY A 116 1.21 -2.17 2.25
N ALA A 117 1.98 -1.08 2.41
CA ALA A 117 3.41 -1.04 2.10
C ALA A 117 4.20 -2.09 2.90
N ALA A 118 3.96 -2.19 4.21
CA ALA A 118 4.61 -3.20 5.05
C ALA A 118 4.25 -4.64 4.64
N ALA A 119 2.97 -4.91 4.35
CA ALA A 119 2.52 -6.23 3.91
C ALA A 119 3.17 -6.64 2.58
N LEU A 120 3.20 -5.73 1.58
CA LEU A 120 3.87 -5.97 0.30
C LEU A 120 5.38 -6.18 0.47
N THR A 121 6.00 -5.48 1.42
CA THR A 121 7.44 -5.60 1.70
C THR A 121 7.80 -6.97 2.27
N VAL A 122 7.01 -7.48 3.23
CA VAL A 122 7.20 -8.83 3.78
C VAL A 122 6.97 -9.89 2.69
N LYS A 123 5.99 -9.69 1.80
CA LYS A 123 5.78 -10.56 0.62
C LYS A 123 6.94 -10.50 -0.36
N ALA A 124 7.47 -9.31 -0.63
CA ALA A 124 8.63 -9.12 -1.49
C ALA A 124 9.84 -9.90 -0.95
N TYR A 125 10.10 -9.81 0.37
CA TYR A 125 11.18 -10.56 1.00
C TYR A 125 10.99 -12.08 0.86
N ALA A 126 9.77 -12.58 1.07
CA ALA A 126 9.46 -14.01 0.93
C ALA A 126 9.68 -14.54 -0.49
N PHE A 127 9.28 -13.75 -1.49
CA PHE A 127 9.52 -14.07 -2.89
C PHE A 127 11.01 -14.05 -3.24
N TRP A 128 11.74 -13.03 -2.81
CA TRP A 128 13.17 -12.90 -3.07
C TRP A 128 13.99 -14.02 -2.43
N ARG A 129 13.70 -14.34 -1.17
CA ARG A 129 14.47 -15.30 -0.37
C ARG A 129 14.16 -16.75 -0.71
N GLU A 130 12.88 -17.09 -0.81
CA GLU A 130 12.42 -18.49 -0.84
C GLU A 130 11.55 -18.80 -2.07
N GLY A 131 11.26 -17.81 -2.92
CA GLY A 131 10.24 -17.95 -3.95
C GLY A 131 8.82 -18.17 -3.39
N ARG A 132 8.61 -17.86 -2.11
CA ARG A 132 7.41 -18.23 -1.36
C ARG A 132 6.35 -17.15 -1.44
N ARG A 133 5.14 -17.55 -1.86
CA ARG A 133 3.94 -16.72 -1.81
C ARG A 133 3.32 -16.73 -0.42
N LEU A 134 3.08 -15.56 0.17
CA LEU A 134 2.30 -15.40 1.40
C LEU A 134 0.88 -14.91 1.07
N ALA A 135 -0.12 -15.63 1.55
CA ALA A 135 -1.53 -15.50 1.14
C ALA A 135 -2.48 -15.14 2.28
N SER A 136 -2.00 -15.05 3.53
CA SER A 136 -2.83 -14.71 4.69
C SER A 136 -2.10 -13.80 5.67
N HIS A 137 -2.87 -13.10 6.51
CA HIS A 137 -2.32 -12.31 7.62
C HIS A 137 -1.48 -13.16 8.58
N SER A 138 -1.91 -14.39 8.89
CA SER A 138 -1.15 -15.31 9.74
C SER A 138 0.24 -15.61 9.16
N GLN A 139 0.33 -15.86 7.85
CA GLN A 139 1.60 -16.10 7.18
C GLN A 139 2.49 -14.86 7.18
N LEU A 140 1.92 -13.65 7.05
CA LEU A 140 2.70 -12.42 7.17
C LEU A 140 3.27 -12.23 8.58
N TRP A 141 2.48 -12.54 9.61
CA TRP A 141 2.92 -12.50 11.01
C TRP A 141 4.05 -13.49 11.31
N GLU A 142 3.91 -14.73 10.85
CA GLU A 142 4.96 -15.73 11.00
C GLU A 142 6.23 -15.31 10.26
N TYR A 143 6.07 -14.78 9.04
CA TYR A 143 7.21 -14.45 8.19
C TYR A 143 7.90 -13.14 8.60
N SER A 144 7.22 -12.19 9.23
CA SER A 144 7.86 -10.98 9.76
C SER A 144 8.93 -11.30 10.80
N LEU A 145 8.78 -12.39 11.56
CA LEU A 145 9.82 -12.91 12.46
C LEU A 145 11.06 -13.41 11.70
N THR A 146 10.85 -14.03 10.54
CA THR A 146 11.92 -14.47 9.65
C THR A 146 12.71 -13.27 9.11
N VAL A 147 12.02 -12.21 8.67
CA VAL A 147 12.66 -10.95 8.25
C VAL A 147 13.44 -10.31 9.41
N ALA A 148 12.85 -10.28 10.60
CA ALA A 148 13.48 -9.69 11.79
C ALA A 148 14.77 -10.42 12.22
N ARG A 149 14.81 -11.75 12.11
CA ARG A 149 16.03 -12.51 12.42
C ARG A 149 17.21 -12.16 11.50
N GLU A 150 16.94 -11.70 10.28
CA GLU A 150 17.98 -11.43 9.28
C GLU A 150 18.34 -9.96 9.15
N LEU A 151 17.36 -9.06 9.26
CA LEU A 151 17.59 -7.62 9.13
C LEU A 151 17.70 -6.90 10.49
N GLY A 152 17.38 -7.60 11.58
CA GLY A 152 17.47 -7.12 12.96
C GLY A 152 16.13 -6.89 13.62
N GLU A 153 16.16 -6.84 14.96
CA GLU A 153 14.97 -6.84 15.82
C GLU A 153 14.02 -5.66 15.60
N TRP A 154 14.55 -4.53 15.12
CA TRP A 154 13.78 -3.33 14.77
C TRP A 154 12.69 -3.59 13.73
N VAL A 155 12.80 -4.67 12.93
CA VAL A 155 11.75 -5.09 11.99
C VAL A 155 10.47 -5.50 12.72
N ARG A 156 10.55 -6.07 13.93
CA ARG A 156 9.33 -6.35 14.69
C ARG A 156 8.61 -5.07 15.09
N GLU A 157 9.36 -4.04 15.45
CA GLU A 157 8.79 -2.72 15.75
C GLU A 157 8.13 -2.12 14.50
N ALA A 158 8.76 -2.24 13.34
CA ALA A 158 8.17 -1.84 12.06
C ALA A 158 6.87 -2.60 11.76
N TRP A 159 6.86 -3.92 11.98
CA TRP A 159 5.69 -4.77 11.78
C TRP A 159 4.55 -4.40 12.73
N PHE A 160 4.83 -4.19 14.02
CA PHE A 160 3.80 -3.79 14.99
C PHE A 160 3.26 -2.39 14.73
N ALA A 161 4.10 -1.45 14.27
CA ALA A 161 3.65 -0.15 13.80
C ALA A 161 2.68 -0.28 12.61
N ALA A 162 3.04 -1.11 11.62
CA ALA A 162 2.18 -1.36 10.45
C ALA A 162 0.85 -2.04 10.81
N VAL A 163 0.84 -3.04 11.70
CA VAL A 163 -0.40 -3.67 12.19
C VAL A 163 -1.27 -2.65 12.93
N SER A 164 -0.66 -1.75 13.70
CA SER A 164 -1.40 -0.66 14.35
C SER A 164 -2.04 0.29 13.33
N MET A 165 -1.37 0.55 12.20
CA MET A 165 -1.96 1.33 11.10
C MET A 165 -3.16 0.63 10.46
N HIS A 166 -3.13 -0.70 10.32
CA HIS A 166 -4.29 -1.46 9.86
C HIS A 166 -5.49 -1.26 10.81
N THR A 167 -5.29 -1.36 12.13
CA THR A 167 -6.33 -1.04 13.13
C THR A 167 -6.82 0.41 12.98
N CYS A 168 -5.90 1.35 12.83
CA CYS A 168 -6.24 2.77 12.67
C CYS A 168 -7.02 3.09 11.40
N PHE A 169 -6.77 2.37 10.30
CA PHE A 169 -7.57 2.50 9.09
C PHE A 169 -9.04 2.17 9.34
N TYR A 170 -9.33 1.07 10.06
CA TYR A 170 -10.70 0.64 10.37
C TYR A 170 -11.35 1.50 11.46
N GLU A 171 -10.65 1.71 12.57
CA GLU A 171 -11.20 2.33 13.78
C GLU A 171 -11.11 3.87 13.77
N GLY A 172 -10.12 4.43 13.08
CA GLY A 172 -9.91 5.87 13.01
C GLY A 172 -9.35 6.51 14.28
N TRP A 173 -8.71 5.73 15.17
CA TRP A 173 -8.18 6.23 16.45
C TRP A 173 -6.84 6.97 16.34
N CYS A 174 -6.09 6.76 15.25
CA CYS A 174 -4.79 7.41 15.06
C CYS A 174 -4.91 8.92 14.85
N GLY A 175 -3.83 9.62 15.20
CA GLY A 175 -3.59 11.03 14.90
C GLY A 175 -2.35 11.18 14.02
N ARG A 176 -2.08 12.39 13.53
CA ARG A 176 -0.95 12.68 12.62
C ARG A 176 0.39 12.15 13.16
N GLU A 177 0.71 12.38 14.43
CA GLU A 177 1.97 11.95 15.04
C GLU A 177 2.15 10.42 15.00
N HIS A 178 1.06 9.66 15.16
CA HIS A 178 1.09 8.20 15.03
C HIS A 178 1.44 7.78 13.59
N ILE A 179 0.90 8.47 12.58
CA ILE A 179 1.19 8.22 11.17
C ILE A 179 2.64 8.56 10.84
N GLU A 180 3.14 9.71 11.31
CA GLU A 180 4.54 10.13 11.09
C GLU A 180 5.54 9.14 11.69
N GLY A 181 5.25 8.64 12.91
CA GLY A 181 6.04 7.59 13.53
C GLY A 181 6.04 6.29 12.73
N ALA A 182 4.87 5.87 12.23
CA ALA A 182 4.74 4.66 11.42
C ALA A 182 5.43 4.80 10.05
N LEU A 183 5.27 5.93 9.36
CA LEU A 183 5.96 6.25 8.10
C LEU A 183 7.47 6.07 8.23
N LYS A 184 8.06 6.61 9.31
CA LYS A 184 9.50 6.53 9.54
C LYS A 184 10.00 5.10 9.65
N ILE A 185 9.35 4.28 10.49
CA ILE A 185 9.85 2.93 10.76
C ILE A 185 9.50 1.92 9.68
N VAL A 186 8.33 2.08 9.03
CA VAL A 186 7.94 1.25 7.88
C VAL A 186 8.73 1.65 6.64
N GLY A 187 9.01 2.95 6.43
CA GLY A 187 9.92 3.41 5.38
C GLY A 187 11.30 2.78 5.49
N LYS A 188 11.86 2.72 6.71
CA LYS A 188 13.11 2.00 6.97
C LYS A 188 13.02 0.51 6.58
N LEU A 189 11.89 -0.14 6.84
CA LEU A 189 11.66 -1.55 6.46
C LEU A 189 11.64 -1.73 4.94
N VAL A 190 10.91 -0.88 4.22
CA VAL A 190 10.83 -0.90 2.75
C VAL A 190 12.22 -0.75 2.15
N GLU A 191 12.99 0.24 2.59
CA GLU A 191 14.33 0.51 2.05
C GLU A 191 15.31 -0.63 2.35
N ALA A 192 15.33 -1.15 3.59
CA ALA A 192 16.21 -2.27 3.94
C ALA A 192 15.93 -3.53 3.12
N VAL A 193 14.66 -3.82 2.83
CA VAL A 193 14.29 -4.94 1.94
C VAL A 193 14.64 -4.62 0.50
N ALA A 194 14.40 -3.39 0.02
CA ALA A 194 14.76 -3.00 -1.34
C ALA A 194 16.27 -3.14 -1.60
N GLU A 195 17.11 -2.76 -0.64
CA GLU A 195 18.57 -2.97 -0.70
C GLU A 195 18.92 -4.47 -0.86
N LYS A 196 18.27 -5.36 -0.11
CA LYS A 196 18.46 -6.81 -0.26
C LYS A 196 18.07 -7.36 -1.62
N LEU A 197 17.05 -6.82 -2.26
CA LEU A 197 16.58 -7.27 -3.57
C LEU A 197 17.51 -6.85 -4.72
N LEU A 198 18.45 -5.92 -4.46
CA LEU A 198 19.44 -5.43 -5.41
C LEU A 198 20.82 -6.11 -5.26
N GLU A 199 21.04 -6.86 -4.17
CA GLU A 199 22.18 -7.79 -3.98
C GLU A 199 22.05 -9.02 -4.91
#